data_AF-I9NKT4-F1
#
_entry.id   AF-I9NKT4-F1
#
_cell.length_a   1.000
_cell.length_b   1.000
_cell.length_c   1.000
_cell.angle_alpha   90.00
_cell.angle_beta   90.00
_cell.angle_gamma   90.00
#
_symmetry.space_group_name_H-M   'P 1'
#
loop_
_entity.id
_entity.type
_entity.pdbx_description
1 polymer ?
#
loop_
_entity_poly.entity_id
_entity_poly.type
_entity_poly.pdbx_seq_one_letter_code
_entity_poly.pdbx_strand_id
1 'polypeptide(L)' 'MAEDKKKQEFHATKDGWIVGDKKYPKEQPPPEVVQELAKAIQGLLKKDLH' A
#
# COMPACT_ATOMS: atom_id res chain seq x y z
N MET A 1 -5.55 22.30 -21.57
CA MET A 1 -4.87 22.07 -20.28
C MET A 1 -4.71 20.56 -20.13
N ALA A 2 -3.56 20.01 -20.49
CA ALA A 2 -3.31 18.58 -20.39
C ALA A 2 -2.93 18.27 -18.93
N GLU A 3 -3.86 17.68 -18.18
CA GLU A 3 -3.57 17.12 -16.87
C GLU A 3 -2.71 15.87 -17.08
N ASP A 4 -1.40 16.09 -17.02
CA ASP A 4 -0.39 15.03 -17.00
C ASP A 4 -0.61 14.20 -15.74
N LYS A 5 -1.47 13.19 -15.83
CA LYS A 5 -1.54 12.10 -14.85
C LYS A 5 -0.20 11.40 -14.91
N LYS A 6 0.75 11.88 -14.12
CA LYS A 6 2.04 11.24 -13.85
C LYS A 6 1.75 9.80 -13.45
N LYS A 7 1.81 8.88 -14.42
CA LYS A 7 1.64 7.46 -14.18
C LYS A 7 2.81 7.08 -13.31
N GLN A 8 2.53 6.82 -12.04
CA GLN A 8 3.52 6.30 -11.11
C GLN A 8 3.93 4.93 -11.67
N GLU A 9 5.16 4.82 -12.17
CA GLU A 9 5.64 3.58 -12.78
C GLU A 9 5.94 2.58 -11.66
N PHE A 10 5.19 1.49 -11.65
CA PHE A 10 5.37 0.37 -10.75
C PHE A 10 6.15 -0.72 -11.49
N HIS A 11 7.40 -0.93 -11.10
CA HIS A 11 8.21 -2.03 -11.62
C HIS A 11 8.21 -3.18 -10.62
N ALA A 12 7.62 -4.30 -11.01
CA ALA A 12 7.72 -5.55 -10.25
C ALA A 12 9.07 -6.21 -10.55
N THR A 13 9.85 -6.48 -9.52
CA THR A 13 11.12 -7.22 -9.59
C THR A 13 11.00 -8.53 -8.82
N LYS A 14 11.97 -9.44 -8.96
CA LYS A 14 11.98 -10.73 -8.26
C LYS A 14 11.91 -10.57 -6.74
N ASP A 15 12.53 -9.51 -6.23
CA ASP A 15 12.72 -9.25 -4.79
C ASP A 15 11.70 -8.25 -4.20
N GLY A 16 10.88 -7.59 -5.03
CA GLY A 16 10.00 -6.52 -4.55
C GLY A 16 9.39 -5.65 -5.63
N TRP A 17 8.73 -4.58 -5.19
CA TRP A 17 8.13 -3.55 -6.04
C TRP A 17 8.98 -2.29 -5.99
N ILE A 18 9.26 -1.70 -7.15
CA ILE A 18 9.91 -0.40 -7.26
C ILE A 18 8.86 0.61 -7.70
N VAL A 19 8.73 1.69 -6.95
CA VAL A 19 7.77 2.75 -7.21
C VAL A 19 8.51 4.08 -7.21
N GLY A 20 8.80 4.61 -8.39
CA GLY A 20 9.78 5.69 -8.53
C GLY A 20 11.15 5.25 -7.98
N ASP A 21 11.72 6.03 -7.05
CA ASP A 21 13.00 5.71 -6.38
C ASP A 21 12.86 4.82 -5.13
N LYS A 22 11.62 4.45 -4.73
CA LYS A 22 11.39 3.65 -3.52
C LYS A 22 11.29 2.16 -3.85
N LYS A 23 12.09 1.35 -3.15
CA LYS A 23 12.00 -0.12 -3.15
C LYS A 23 11.14 -0.61 -1.99
N TYR A 24 10.15 -1.42 -2.31
CA TYR A 24 9.27 -2.11 -1.38
C TYR A 24 9.58 -3.60 -1.44
N PRO A 25 10.08 -4.21 -0.37
CA PRO A 25 10.38 -5.65 -0.36
C PRO A 25 9.10 -6.46 -0.60
N LYS A 26 9.25 -7.61 -1.28
CA LYS A 26 8.13 -8.55 -1.48
C LYS A 26 7.78 -9.33 -0.20
N GLU A 27 8.66 -9.28 0.80
CA GLU A 27 8.44 -9.93 2.08
C GLU A 27 7.13 -9.42 2.69
N GLN A 28 6.15 -10.30 2.78
CA GLN A 28 4.88 -9.94 3.38
C GLN A 28 5.13 -9.66 4.86
N PRO A 29 4.57 -8.58 5.41
CA PRO A 29 4.62 -8.35 6.83
C PRO A 29 4.02 -9.56 7.57
N PRO A 30 4.48 -9.86 8.79
CA PRO A 30 3.96 -10.96 9.58
C PRO A 30 2.43 -10.91 9.67
N PRO A 31 1.74 -12.07 9.73
CA PRO A 31 0.28 -12.11 9.74
C PRO A 31 -0.33 -11.32 10.89
N GLU A 32 0.36 -11.22 12.03
CA GLU A 32 -0.04 -10.39 13.18
C GLU A 32 -0.18 -8.91 12.80
N VAL A 33 0.80 -8.37 12.07
CA VAL A 33 0.81 -6.97 11.60
C VAL A 33 -0.34 -6.72 10.62
N VAL A 34 -0.60 -7.66 9.71
CA VAL A 34 -1.72 -7.57 8.76
C VAL A 34 -3.07 -7.59 9.49
N GLN A 35 -3.22 -8.43 10.51
CA GLN A 35 -4.44 -8.51 11.31
C GLN A 35 -4.69 -7.25 12.15
N GLU A 36 -3.65 -6.71 12.78
CA GLU A 36 -3.73 -5.45 13.53
C GLU A 36 -4.15 -4.29 12.63
N LEU A 37 -3.54 -4.19 11.45
CA LEU A 37 -3.91 -3.19 10.44
C LEU A 37 -5.37 -3.36 9.98
N ALA A 38 -5.82 -4.59 9.72
CA ALA A 38 -7.20 -4.86 9.32
C ALA A 38 -8.19 -4.46 10.42
N LYS A 39 -7.90 -4.74 11.70
CA LYS A 39 -8.72 -4.31 12.84
C LYS A 39 -8.74 -2.79 12.98
N ALA A 40 -7.60 -2.12 12.81
CA ALA A 40 -7.51 -0.67 12.87
C ALA A 40 -8.35 -0.01 11.77
N ILE A 41 -8.26 -0.50 10.53
CA ILE A 41 -9.06 -0.04 9.40
C ILE A 41 -10.55 -0.28 9.65
N GLN A 42 -10.95 -1.46 10.15
CA GLN A 42 -12.33 -1.73 10.54
C GLN A 42 -12.83 -0.78 11.63
N GLY A 43 -11.99 -0.45 12.61
CA GLY A 43 -12.32 0.50 13.67
C GLY A 43 -12.52 1.93 13.13
N LEU A 44 -11.69 2.35 12.18
CA LEU A 44 -11.83 3.65 11.51
C LEU A 44 -13.10 3.71 10.65
N LEU A 45 -13.34 2.69 9.82
CA LEU A 45 -14.56 2.61 8.99
C LEU A 45 -15.85 2.64 9.82
N LYS A 46 -15.86 2.01 10.99
CA LYS A 46 -17.02 2.05 11.90
C LYS A 46 -17.22 3.42 12.58
N LYS A 47 -16.15 4.20 12.74
CA LYS A 47 -16.21 5.55 13.33
C LYS A 47 -16.66 6.60 12.32
N ASP A 48 -16.22 6.49 11.07
CA ASP A 48 -16.60 7.41 9.98
C ASP A 48 -18.04 7.21 9.48
N LEU A 49 -18.67 6.06 9.76
CA LEU A 49 -20.03 5.75 9.32
C LEU A 49 -21.14 6.20 10.32
N HIS A 50 -20.82 7.01 11.33
CA HIS A 50 -21.78 7.51 12.34
C HIS A 50 -22.10 9.00 12.17
#